data_AF-A0A8T6GR63-F1
#
_entry.id   AF-A0A8T6GR63-F1
#
_cell.length_a   1.000
_cell.length_b   1.000
_cell.length_c   1.000
_cell.angle_alpha   90.00
_cell.angle_beta   90.00
_cell.angle_gamma   90.00
#
_symmetry.space_group_name_H-M   'P 1'
#
loop_
_entity.id
_entity.type
_entity.pdbx_description
1 polymer ?
#
loop_
_entity_poly.entity_id
_entity_poly.type
_entity_poly.pdbx_seq_one_letter_code
_entity_poly.pdbx_strand_id
1 'polypeptide(L)'
;MPEPNFKNRTLYHGDNLDFLRGMNSETVHLIATDPPFNKNRDFHATPDSLASGARFKDRWSWDKDVHEEWTDSIQDDWPAVWEVIDMANRTWNPKRVQLKTGDYAYRSGMGAFLCWLGVRLLEMHRVLREDGSIYLHIDHTAHAYVKCMMDGVFSVKNFQNELVWYYSGGGASKRRFARKHDSILFYTKSKAWTFNVDAIRVPHKWVAGQKRADGSQRDYTKGKLPDDVIELHSLMPWSKERTGYPTQKPLSLYRRFIAASSNEGDVVLDPFCGCATTPVAAEQLGRQWVGMDIWDKAHGTVLSRLAEEGMLTEDKQPLQFWTKRVHYETAPPARTDDNSMAAPSLKLKSPRPVAPWQKLSHKQMVRILAFAQQSSDRVICAGCGRVLEGEFMQLDHITPKAEGGENHILNRVLLCGPCNRRKRNYLTLAGLRRENKKKAVGWMKDESLAKLAQAHARSQAEWLRDNFDSEDCQRLIKG
;
A
#
# COMPACT_ATOMS: atom_id res chain seq x y z
N MET A 1 -23.31 4.29 -4.31
CA MET A 1 -22.02 3.63 -4.01
C MET A 1 -20.92 4.54 -4.53
N PRO A 2 -19.68 4.51 -4.00
CA PRO A 2 -18.60 5.32 -4.57
C PRO A 2 -18.40 4.93 -6.04
N GLU A 3 -18.38 5.91 -6.94
CA GLU A 3 -18.15 5.65 -8.36
C GLU A 3 -16.68 5.26 -8.58
N PRO A 4 -16.40 4.19 -9.35
CA PRO A 4 -15.04 3.86 -9.80
C PRO A 4 -14.43 5.03 -10.58
N ASN A 5 -13.20 5.41 -10.25
CA ASN A 5 -12.40 6.36 -11.04
C ASN A 5 -11.50 5.66 -12.07
N PHE A 6 -11.88 4.45 -12.47
CA PHE A 6 -11.27 3.65 -13.52
C PHE A 6 -12.38 3.07 -14.39
N LYS A 7 -12.04 2.72 -15.63
CA LYS A 7 -12.98 2.08 -16.56
C LYS A 7 -12.83 0.57 -16.49
N ASN A 8 -13.86 -0.16 -16.90
CA ASN A 8 -13.74 -1.60 -17.13
C ASN A 8 -12.62 -1.89 -18.14
N ARG A 9 -12.05 -3.09 -18.10
CA ARG A 9 -10.98 -3.55 -18.99
C ARG A 9 -9.73 -2.68 -18.91
N THR A 10 -9.41 -2.23 -17.71
CA THR A 10 -8.19 -1.45 -17.45
C THR A 10 -7.02 -2.38 -17.19
N LEU A 11 -5.95 -2.18 -17.96
CA LEU A 11 -4.67 -2.83 -17.75
C LEU A 11 -3.61 -1.75 -17.48
N TYR A 12 -3.07 -1.74 -16.27
CA TYR A 12 -2.06 -0.78 -15.84
C TYR A 12 -0.65 -1.37 -15.90
N HIS A 13 0.23 -0.64 -16.59
CA HIS A 13 1.66 -0.90 -16.63
C HIS A 13 2.40 -0.01 -15.62
N GLY A 14 2.99 -0.65 -14.61
CA GLY A 14 3.88 0.02 -13.67
C GLY A 14 3.83 -0.60 -12.28
N ASP A 15 4.36 0.13 -11.29
CA ASP A 15 4.18 -0.26 -9.90
C ASP A 15 2.70 -0.11 -9.52
N ASN A 16 2.06 -1.23 -9.20
CA ASN A 16 0.66 -1.30 -8.80
C ASN A 16 0.31 -0.40 -7.61
N LEU A 17 1.26 -0.09 -6.71
CA LEU A 17 1.01 0.76 -5.55
C LEU A 17 0.61 2.18 -5.96
N ASP A 18 1.19 2.71 -7.04
CA ASP A 18 0.86 4.05 -7.56
C ASP A 18 -0.59 4.10 -8.03
N PHE A 19 -1.03 3.08 -8.77
CA PHE A 19 -2.39 3.00 -9.27
C PHE A 19 -3.39 2.72 -8.14
N LEU A 20 -3.07 1.77 -7.26
CA LEU A 20 -3.89 1.44 -6.08
C LEU A 20 -4.17 2.67 -5.22
N ARG A 21 -3.14 3.50 -4.92
CA ARG A 21 -3.30 4.76 -4.17
C ARG A 21 -4.21 5.78 -4.88
N GLY A 22 -4.24 5.73 -6.21
CA GLY A 22 -5.11 6.58 -7.01
C GLY A 22 -6.57 6.11 -7.07
N MET A 23 -6.85 4.83 -6.81
CA MET A 23 -8.21 4.28 -6.88
C MET A 23 -9.10 4.82 -5.77
N ASN A 24 -10.37 5.07 -6.07
CA ASN A 24 -11.39 5.36 -5.06
C ASN A 24 -11.55 4.17 -4.09
N SER A 25 -11.90 4.48 -2.83
CA SER A 25 -12.14 3.45 -1.81
C SER A 25 -13.46 2.71 -2.09
N GLU A 26 -13.55 1.45 -1.68
CA GLU A 26 -14.79 0.65 -1.74
C GLU A 26 -15.45 0.59 -3.13
N THR A 27 -14.65 0.41 -4.17
CA THR A 27 -15.10 0.27 -5.57
C THR A 27 -14.88 -1.13 -6.14
N VAL A 28 -14.14 -2.00 -5.44
CA VAL A 28 -13.79 -3.36 -5.89
C VAL A 28 -14.61 -4.40 -5.13
N HIS A 29 -15.23 -5.34 -5.84
CA HIS A 29 -16.05 -6.38 -5.23
C HIS A 29 -15.22 -7.62 -4.86
N LEU A 30 -14.21 -7.93 -5.67
CA LEU A 30 -13.35 -9.09 -5.46
C LEU A 30 -11.91 -8.77 -5.82
N ILE A 31 -10.98 -9.18 -4.96
CA ILE A 31 -9.56 -9.24 -5.30
C ILE A 31 -9.16 -10.72 -5.39
N ALA A 32 -8.67 -11.16 -6.54
CA ALA A 32 -8.12 -12.51 -6.69
C ALA A 32 -6.71 -12.36 -7.26
N THR A 33 -5.70 -12.64 -6.45
CA THR A 33 -4.34 -12.20 -6.78
C THR A 33 -3.24 -13.15 -6.31
N ASP A 34 -2.12 -13.10 -7.02
CA ASP A 34 -0.95 -13.97 -6.90
C ASP A 34 0.32 -13.12 -6.82
N PRO A 35 0.60 -12.49 -5.66
CA PRO A 35 1.84 -11.75 -5.46
C PRO A 35 3.05 -12.67 -5.65
N PRO A 36 4.24 -12.09 -5.91
CA PRO A 36 5.48 -12.83 -5.81
C PRO A 36 5.69 -13.50 -4.43
N PHE A 37 6.46 -14.59 -4.38
CA PHE A 37 6.54 -15.48 -3.20
C PHE A 37 7.85 -15.37 -2.40
N ASN A 38 8.80 -14.55 -2.86
CA ASN A 38 10.13 -14.40 -2.26
C ASN A 38 10.91 -15.73 -2.16
N LYS A 39 10.84 -16.57 -3.21
CA LYS A 39 11.56 -17.85 -3.31
C LYS A 39 13.06 -17.68 -3.54
N ASN A 40 13.57 -16.44 -3.65
CA ASN A 40 14.97 -16.14 -3.96
C ASN A 40 15.45 -16.81 -5.25
N ARG A 41 14.60 -16.77 -6.28
CA ARG A 41 14.83 -17.35 -7.61
C ARG A 41 14.54 -16.32 -8.69
N ASP A 42 15.19 -16.47 -9.83
CA ASP A 42 14.85 -15.69 -11.02
C ASP A 42 14.02 -16.60 -11.92
N PHE A 43 12.80 -16.17 -12.25
CA PHE A 43 11.94 -16.90 -13.18
C PHE A 43 12.18 -16.40 -14.60
N HIS A 44 12.27 -17.34 -15.53
CA HIS A 44 12.47 -17.07 -16.95
C HIS A 44 11.31 -17.66 -17.74
N ALA A 45 10.71 -16.86 -18.62
CA ALA A 45 9.77 -17.35 -19.62
C ALA A 45 10.40 -18.42 -20.51
N THR A 46 9.56 -19.30 -21.05
CA THR A 46 9.99 -20.28 -22.05
C THR A 46 10.57 -19.54 -23.27
N PRO A 47 11.77 -19.93 -23.74
CA PRO A 47 12.28 -19.50 -25.04
C PRO A 47 11.19 -19.73 -26.10
N ASP A 48 11.02 -18.77 -27.01
CA ASP A 48 10.04 -18.81 -28.11
C ASP A 48 8.56 -18.62 -27.75
N SER A 49 8.22 -18.28 -26.50
CA SER A 49 6.85 -17.87 -26.13
C SER A 49 6.60 -16.36 -26.28
N LEU A 50 5.33 -15.93 -26.30
CA LEU A 50 4.96 -14.51 -26.22
C LEU A 50 5.50 -13.83 -24.95
N ALA A 51 5.72 -14.60 -23.89
CA ALA A 51 6.36 -14.15 -22.67
C ALA A 51 7.91 -14.11 -22.75
N SER A 52 8.53 -14.43 -23.90
CA SER A 52 9.99 -14.53 -24.03
C SER A 52 10.72 -13.26 -23.58
N GLY A 53 11.70 -13.45 -22.69
CA GLY A 53 12.44 -12.39 -22.01
C GLY A 53 11.85 -11.95 -20.66
N ALA A 54 10.71 -12.50 -20.21
CA ALA A 54 10.18 -12.21 -18.90
C ALA A 54 11.16 -12.60 -17.79
N ARG A 55 11.43 -11.64 -16.91
CA ARG A 55 12.22 -11.82 -15.70
C ARG A 55 11.45 -11.22 -14.54
N PHE A 56 11.00 -12.08 -13.64
CA PHE A 56 10.34 -11.64 -12.41
C PHE A 56 11.36 -11.66 -11.29
N LYS A 57 11.59 -10.48 -10.70
CA LYS A 57 12.41 -10.31 -9.51
C LYS A 57 11.64 -10.90 -8.31
N ASP A 58 12.12 -12.02 -7.78
CA ASP A 58 11.51 -12.67 -6.61
C ASP A 58 12.44 -12.57 -5.37
N ARG A 59 12.96 -11.36 -5.15
CA ARG A 59 13.86 -10.97 -4.05
C ARG A 59 13.63 -9.52 -3.68
N TRP A 60 13.62 -9.19 -2.39
CA TRP A 60 13.47 -7.82 -1.89
C TRP A 60 14.65 -7.41 -1.03
N SER A 61 15.02 -6.14 -1.11
CA SER A 61 15.99 -5.53 -0.22
C SER A 61 15.53 -4.16 0.29
N TRP A 62 15.87 -3.87 1.54
CA TRP A 62 15.47 -2.64 2.22
C TRP A 62 16.01 -1.36 1.56
N ASP A 63 17.16 -1.44 0.90
CA ASP A 63 17.83 -0.32 0.23
C ASP A 63 17.23 0.02 -1.14
N LYS A 64 16.53 -0.92 -1.78
CA LYS A 64 16.05 -0.77 -3.17
C LYS A 64 14.53 -0.80 -3.30
N ASP A 65 13.87 -1.62 -2.49
CA ASP A 65 12.47 -1.98 -2.69
C ASP A 65 11.53 -1.45 -1.62
N VAL A 66 12.07 -0.77 -0.60
CA VAL A 66 11.30 -0.23 0.51
C VAL A 66 11.61 1.26 0.66
N HIS A 67 10.56 2.06 0.70
CA HIS A 67 10.65 3.48 0.98
C HIS A 67 10.49 3.74 2.49
N GLU A 68 11.28 4.67 3.03
CA GLU A 68 11.28 5.05 4.45
C GLU A 68 9.89 5.56 4.91
N GLU A 69 9.15 6.24 4.03
CA GLU A 69 7.77 6.66 4.28
C GLU A 69 6.80 5.49 4.52
N TRP A 70 7.06 4.31 3.95
CA TRP A 70 6.21 3.13 4.13
C TRP A 70 6.40 2.54 5.52
N THR A 71 7.63 2.54 6.02
CA THR A 71 7.93 2.00 7.35
C THR A 71 7.32 2.84 8.44
N ASP A 72 7.43 4.17 8.32
CA ASP A 72 6.90 5.09 9.32
C ASP A 72 5.37 4.95 9.39
N SER A 73 4.67 4.96 8.24
CA SER A 73 3.21 4.80 8.21
C SER A 73 2.75 3.43 8.71
N ILE A 74 3.40 2.33 8.31
CA ILE A 74 3.01 1.00 8.81
C ILE A 74 3.24 0.91 10.33
N GLN A 75 4.35 1.42 10.83
CA GLN A 75 4.67 1.35 12.25
C GLN A 75 3.68 2.14 13.11
N ASP A 76 3.31 3.34 12.66
CA ASP A 76 2.43 4.25 13.42
C ASP A 76 0.95 3.84 13.30
N ASP A 77 0.49 3.52 12.10
CA ASP A 77 -0.94 3.30 11.82
C ASP A 77 -1.34 1.82 11.91
N TRP A 78 -0.39 0.89 11.70
CA TRP A 78 -0.64 -0.55 11.61
C TRP A 78 0.39 -1.37 12.43
N PRO A 79 0.48 -1.15 13.76
CA PRO A 79 1.51 -1.76 14.60
C PRO A 79 1.53 -3.29 14.53
N ALA A 80 0.37 -3.95 14.41
CA ALA A 80 0.30 -5.41 14.24
C ALA A 80 0.96 -5.89 12.92
N VAL A 81 0.82 -5.12 11.84
CA VAL A 81 1.51 -5.40 10.57
C VAL A 81 3.01 -5.20 10.72
N TRP A 82 3.42 -4.13 11.42
CA TRP A 82 4.82 -3.86 11.72
C TRP A 82 5.47 -4.96 12.56
N GLU A 83 4.79 -5.49 13.57
CA GLU A 83 5.29 -6.58 14.41
C GLU A 83 5.62 -7.83 13.58
N VAL A 84 4.83 -8.14 12.56
CA VAL A 84 5.12 -9.26 11.63
C VAL A 84 6.35 -8.97 10.79
N ILE A 85 6.51 -7.73 10.31
CA ILE A 85 7.69 -7.28 9.54
C ILE A 85 8.96 -7.34 10.41
N ASP A 86 8.90 -6.83 11.63
CA ASP A 86 10.01 -6.81 12.58
C ASP A 86 10.39 -8.23 13.03
N MET A 87 9.41 -9.10 13.28
CA MET A 87 9.65 -10.52 13.52
C MET A 87 10.42 -11.14 12.36
N ALA A 88 9.97 -10.95 11.12
CA ALA A 88 10.65 -11.48 9.94
C ALA A 88 12.06 -10.90 9.75
N ASN A 89 12.29 -9.64 10.13
CA ASN A 89 13.62 -9.03 10.13
C ASN A 89 14.58 -9.72 11.10
N ARG A 90 14.08 -10.20 12.23
CA ARG A 90 14.88 -10.83 13.29
C ARG A 90 15.08 -12.33 13.09
N THR A 91 14.19 -13.01 12.38
CA THR A 91 14.22 -14.47 12.22
C THR A 91 14.76 -14.94 10.87
N TRP A 92 14.57 -14.16 9.79
CA TRP A 92 14.92 -14.59 8.44
C TRP A 92 16.31 -14.10 8.02
N ASN A 93 17.37 -14.89 8.20
CA ASN A 93 18.75 -14.48 7.85
C ASN A 93 19.07 -13.02 8.28
N PRO A 94 18.91 -12.69 9.57
CA PRO A 94 18.90 -11.32 10.05
C PRO A 94 20.26 -10.64 9.84
N LYS A 95 20.25 -9.42 9.29
CA LYS A 95 21.42 -8.56 9.21
C LYS A 95 21.24 -7.36 10.13
N ARG A 96 22.19 -7.16 11.05
CA ARG A 96 22.22 -5.95 11.88
C ARG A 96 22.75 -4.79 11.04
N VAL A 97 21.98 -3.72 10.93
CA VAL A 97 22.33 -2.50 10.18
C VAL A 97 22.20 -1.28 11.08
N GLN A 98 23.01 -0.27 10.82
CA GLN A 98 22.86 1.03 11.45
C GLN A 98 21.90 1.89 10.62
N LEU A 99 20.88 2.44 11.27
CA LEU A 99 19.91 3.34 10.67
C LEU A 99 20.50 4.75 10.53
N LYS A 100 19.87 5.59 9.69
CA LYS A 100 20.24 7.00 9.53
C LYS A 100 20.17 7.79 10.85
N THR A 101 19.34 7.35 11.80
CA THR A 101 19.21 7.93 13.14
C THR A 101 20.42 7.66 14.04
N GLY A 102 21.28 6.71 13.67
CA GLY A 102 22.39 6.19 14.47
C GLY A 102 22.04 4.91 15.24
N ASP A 103 20.76 4.57 15.35
CA ASP A 103 20.28 3.35 16.02
C ASP A 103 20.58 2.10 15.21
N TYR A 104 20.49 0.93 15.84
CA TYR A 104 20.65 -0.35 15.15
C TYR A 104 19.31 -1.07 15.01
N ALA A 105 19.08 -1.66 13.84
CA ALA A 105 17.94 -2.53 13.58
C ALA A 105 18.38 -3.82 12.89
N TYR A 106 17.56 -4.86 13.00
CA TYR A 106 17.68 -6.04 12.15
C TYR A 106 16.91 -5.82 10.85
N ARG A 107 17.46 -6.31 9.74
CA ARG A 107 16.86 -6.25 8.42
C ARG A 107 17.03 -7.60 7.71
N SER A 108 15.99 -8.05 7.04
CA SER A 108 16.01 -9.24 6.19
C SER A 108 15.33 -9.02 4.85
N GLY A 109 15.61 -9.90 3.89
CA GLY A 109 14.89 -9.91 2.61
C GLY A 109 13.41 -10.27 2.75
N MET A 110 13.04 -11.09 3.75
CA MET A 110 11.63 -11.35 4.07
C MET A 110 10.95 -10.13 4.67
N GLY A 111 11.59 -9.42 5.61
CA GLY A 111 11.04 -8.19 6.15
C GLY A 111 10.87 -7.10 5.08
N ALA A 112 11.80 -7.00 4.12
CA ALA A 112 11.65 -6.09 2.98
C ALA A 112 10.45 -6.46 2.10
N PHE A 113 10.30 -7.75 1.76
CA PHE A 113 9.15 -8.27 1.02
C PHE A 113 7.83 -7.99 1.72
N LEU A 114 7.77 -8.25 3.03
CA LEU A 114 6.57 -8.02 3.84
C LEU A 114 6.23 -6.54 3.95
N CYS A 115 7.22 -5.64 4.07
CA CYS A 115 6.97 -4.21 4.03
C CYS A 115 6.41 -3.77 2.66
N TRP A 116 6.99 -4.29 1.58
CA TRP A 116 6.55 -4.03 0.21
C TRP A 116 5.14 -4.56 -0.07
N LEU A 117 4.82 -5.78 0.36
CA LEU A 117 3.49 -6.36 0.21
C LEU A 117 2.48 -5.68 1.14
N GLY A 118 2.89 -5.36 2.37
CA GLY A 118 2.06 -4.75 3.40
C GLY A 118 1.40 -3.46 2.93
N VAL A 119 2.15 -2.50 2.39
CA VAL A 119 1.57 -1.25 1.85
C VAL A 119 0.55 -1.50 0.74
N ARG A 120 0.71 -2.57 -0.05
CA ARG A 120 -0.24 -2.94 -1.10
C ARG A 120 -1.49 -3.59 -0.51
N LEU A 121 -1.35 -4.44 0.51
CA LEU A 121 -2.47 -5.03 1.22
C LEU A 121 -3.35 -3.97 1.90
N LEU A 122 -2.73 -2.92 2.45
CA LEU A 122 -3.46 -1.78 3.01
C LEU A 122 -4.32 -1.08 1.96
N GLU A 123 -3.78 -0.83 0.77
CA GLU A 123 -4.55 -0.25 -0.33
C GLU A 123 -5.60 -1.22 -0.88
N MET A 124 -5.28 -2.51 -0.99
CA MET A 124 -6.25 -3.55 -1.38
C MET A 124 -7.45 -3.59 -0.42
N HIS A 125 -7.20 -3.52 0.89
CA HIS A 125 -8.26 -3.42 1.89
C HIS A 125 -9.09 -2.13 1.73
N ARG A 126 -8.46 -1.00 1.40
CA ARG A 126 -9.12 0.29 1.19
C ARG A 126 -10.05 0.27 -0.03
N VAL A 127 -9.58 -0.24 -1.16
CA VAL A 127 -10.35 -0.26 -2.43
C VAL A 127 -11.43 -1.33 -2.45
N LEU A 128 -11.29 -2.39 -1.65
CA LEU A 128 -12.28 -3.45 -1.52
C LEU A 128 -13.56 -2.90 -0.87
N ARG A 129 -14.72 -3.31 -1.34
CA ARG A 129 -16.02 -2.96 -0.78
C ARG A 129 -16.27 -3.70 0.53
N GLU A 130 -17.17 -3.16 1.35
CA GLU A 130 -17.54 -3.76 2.63
C GLU A 130 -18.16 -5.17 2.46
N ASP A 131 -18.83 -5.41 1.33
CA ASP A 131 -19.35 -6.72 0.90
C ASP A 131 -18.37 -7.55 0.06
N GLY A 132 -17.14 -7.07 -0.08
CA GLY A 132 -16.12 -7.66 -0.92
C GLY A 132 -15.23 -8.67 -0.20
N SER A 133 -14.50 -9.43 -1.00
CA SER A 133 -13.54 -10.41 -0.49
C SER A 133 -12.23 -10.46 -1.28
N ILE A 134 -11.23 -11.12 -0.69
CA ILE A 134 -9.90 -11.29 -1.26
C ILE A 134 -9.47 -12.76 -1.18
N TYR A 135 -8.97 -13.28 -2.31
CA TYR A 135 -8.19 -14.51 -2.40
C TYR A 135 -6.75 -14.14 -2.69
N LEU A 136 -5.86 -14.44 -1.75
CA LEU A 136 -4.42 -14.20 -1.89
C LEU A 136 -3.69 -15.54 -1.97
N HIS A 137 -3.11 -15.83 -3.14
CA HIS A 137 -2.26 -16.99 -3.35
C HIS A 137 -0.88 -16.73 -2.75
N ILE A 138 -0.39 -17.66 -1.93
CA ILE A 138 0.98 -17.63 -1.43
C ILE A 138 1.53 -19.05 -1.27
N ASP A 139 2.84 -19.22 -1.46
CA ASP A 139 3.49 -20.48 -1.15
C ASP A 139 3.93 -20.56 0.33
N HIS A 140 4.33 -21.76 0.73
CA HIS A 140 4.87 -22.07 2.06
C HIS A 140 6.07 -21.20 2.52
N THR A 141 6.75 -20.45 1.63
CA THR A 141 7.93 -19.64 1.98
C THR A 141 7.52 -18.43 2.80
N ALA A 142 6.45 -17.74 2.38
CA ALA A 142 5.96 -16.53 3.02
C ALA A 142 4.60 -16.70 3.71
N HIS A 143 3.89 -17.82 3.48
CA HIS A 143 2.53 -18.08 3.98
C HIS A 143 2.30 -17.65 5.43
N ALA A 144 3.07 -18.15 6.40
CA ALA A 144 2.83 -17.86 7.80
C ALA A 144 2.94 -16.35 8.13
N TYR A 145 3.92 -15.68 7.53
CA TYR A 145 4.08 -14.23 7.68
C TYR A 145 2.93 -13.47 7.03
N VAL A 146 2.55 -13.84 5.81
CA VAL A 146 1.46 -13.19 5.08
C VAL A 146 0.12 -13.42 5.76
N LYS A 147 -0.13 -14.59 6.34
CA LYS A 147 -1.33 -14.88 7.14
C LYS A 147 -1.43 -13.95 8.34
N CYS A 148 -0.38 -13.84 9.15
CA CYS A 148 -0.37 -12.92 10.30
C CYS A 148 -0.50 -11.45 9.87
N MET A 149 0.11 -11.09 8.73
CA MET A 149 -0.03 -9.75 8.16
C MET A 149 -1.48 -9.48 7.72
N MET A 150 -2.12 -10.42 7.03
CA MET A 150 -3.52 -10.31 6.64
C MET A 150 -4.45 -10.26 7.86
N ASP A 151 -4.13 -10.96 8.95
CA ASP A 151 -4.86 -10.80 10.22
C ASP A 151 -4.76 -9.38 10.78
N GLY A 152 -3.59 -8.73 10.64
CA GLY A 152 -3.39 -7.33 11.01
C GLY A 152 -4.14 -6.34 10.11
N VAL A 153 -4.28 -6.64 8.81
CA VAL A 153 -4.96 -5.77 7.84
C VAL A 153 -6.48 -5.96 7.83
N PHE A 154 -6.95 -7.21 7.73
CA PHE A 154 -8.35 -7.57 7.51
C PHE A 154 -9.08 -8.00 8.79
N SER A 155 -8.38 -8.11 9.93
CA SER A 155 -8.86 -8.76 11.15
C SER A 155 -8.97 -10.29 11.05
N VAL A 156 -8.53 -10.96 12.11
CA VAL A 156 -8.71 -12.42 12.32
C VAL A 156 -10.17 -12.85 12.18
N LYS A 157 -11.12 -11.98 12.55
CA LYS A 157 -12.56 -12.28 12.50
C LYS A 157 -13.12 -12.38 11.08
N ASN A 158 -12.42 -11.82 10.10
CA ASN A 158 -12.83 -11.83 8.70
C ASN A 158 -12.04 -12.86 7.88
N PHE A 159 -11.15 -13.64 8.52
CA PHE A 159 -10.59 -14.83 7.92
C PHE A 159 -11.69 -15.89 7.78
N GLN A 160 -11.91 -16.37 6.56
CA GLN A 160 -12.95 -17.36 6.29
C GLN A 160 -12.36 -18.76 6.34
N ASN A 161 -11.38 -19.04 5.48
CA ASN A 161 -10.61 -20.27 5.49
C ASN A 161 -9.32 -20.14 4.65
N GLU A 162 -8.49 -21.18 4.72
CA GLU A 162 -7.34 -21.38 3.84
C GLU A 162 -7.68 -22.49 2.85
N LEU A 163 -7.62 -22.17 1.56
CA LEU A 163 -7.79 -23.16 0.52
C LEU A 163 -6.43 -23.78 0.18
N VAL A 164 -6.38 -25.10 0.15
CA VAL A 164 -5.17 -25.86 -0.20
C VAL A 164 -5.31 -26.29 -1.65
N TRP A 165 -4.57 -25.66 -2.56
CA TRP A 165 -4.52 -26.10 -3.95
C TRP A 165 -3.52 -27.24 -4.08
N TYR A 166 -4.02 -28.47 -4.11
CA TYR A 166 -3.24 -29.69 -4.31
C TYR A 166 -3.06 -29.99 -5.80
N TYR A 167 -1.82 -30.27 -6.19
CA TYR A 167 -1.47 -30.69 -7.55
C TYR A 167 -0.48 -31.86 -7.52
N SER A 168 -0.68 -32.80 -8.45
CA SER A 168 0.21 -33.94 -8.62
C SER A 168 1.27 -33.67 -9.70
N GLY A 169 2.44 -34.32 -9.57
CA GLY A 169 3.62 -34.11 -10.43
C GLY A 169 4.74 -33.28 -9.78
N GLY A 170 5.92 -33.24 -10.39
CA GLY A 170 7.10 -32.50 -9.90
C GLY A 170 7.97 -33.24 -8.87
N GLY A 171 9.05 -32.59 -8.43
CA GLY A 171 10.17 -33.20 -7.70
C GLY A 171 9.79 -33.94 -6.40
N ALA A 172 10.52 -35.03 -6.13
CA ALA A 172 10.50 -35.77 -4.88
C ALA A 172 11.69 -35.32 -4.02
N SER A 173 11.48 -35.21 -2.70
CA SER A 173 12.57 -34.95 -1.76
C SER A 173 12.91 -36.22 -0.98
N LYS A 174 14.21 -36.46 -0.77
CA LYS A 174 14.69 -37.56 0.08
C LYS A 174 14.79 -37.21 1.57
N ARG A 175 14.61 -35.93 1.93
CA ARG A 175 14.86 -35.41 3.29
C ARG A 175 13.63 -34.82 3.98
N ARG A 176 12.48 -34.79 3.28
CA ARG A 176 11.21 -34.23 3.76
C ARG A 176 10.07 -34.68 2.86
N PHE A 177 8.83 -34.52 3.31
CA PHE A 177 7.66 -34.74 2.45
C PHE A 177 7.70 -33.85 1.21
N ALA A 178 7.23 -34.38 0.09
CA ALA A 178 7.16 -33.64 -1.15
C ALA A 178 6.13 -32.51 -1.02
N ARG A 179 6.53 -31.29 -1.40
CA ARG A 179 5.63 -30.13 -1.41
C ARG A 179 4.74 -30.24 -2.66
N LYS A 180 3.44 -30.47 -2.45
CA LYS A 180 2.43 -30.75 -3.49
C LYS A 180 1.20 -29.85 -3.38
N HIS A 181 1.33 -28.73 -2.69
CA HIS A 181 0.27 -27.73 -2.62
C HIS A 181 0.85 -26.33 -2.50
N ASP A 182 0.03 -25.37 -2.92
CA ASP A 182 0.12 -23.97 -2.53
C ASP A 182 -1.10 -23.60 -1.67
N SER A 183 -1.00 -22.51 -0.91
CA SER A 183 -2.04 -22.02 -0.02
C SER A 183 -2.70 -20.77 -0.58
N ILE A 184 -4.01 -20.64 -0.38
CA ILE A 184 -4.78 -19.48 -0.82
C ILE A 184 -5.58 -18.99 0.37
N LEU A 185 -5.25 -17.78 0.83
CA LEU A 185 -5.89 -17.18 1.98
C LEU A 185 -7.19 -16.49 1.53
N PHE A 186 -8.32 -16.88 2.12
CA PHE A 186 -9.62 -16.27 1.86
C PHE A 186 -10.03 -15.37 3.02
N TYR A 187 -10.12 -14.07 2.75
CA TYR A 187 -10.60 -13.06 3.68
C TYR A 187 -11.75 -12.28 3.09
N THR A 188 -12.63 -11.78 3.95
CA THR A 188 -13.65 -10.80 3.60
C THR A 188 -13.29 -9.45 4.19
N LYS A 189 -13.88 -8.37 3.68
CA LYS A 189 -13.71 -7.06 4.34
C LYS A 189 -14.53 -6.95 5.62
N SER A 190 -15.72 -7.56 5.61
CA SER A 190 -16.65 -7.52 6.74
C SER A 190 -17.37 -8.86 6.93
N LYS A 191 -18.38 -8.86 7.82
CA LYS A 191 -19.27 -10.01 8.05
C LYS A 191 -20.39 -10.13 7.02
N ALA A 192 -20.64 -9.12 6.21
CA ALA A 192 -21.52 -9.21 5.07
C ALA A 192 -20.63 -9.36 3.84
N TRP A 193 -20.76 -10.42 3.06
CA TRP A 193 -20.02 -10.59 1.82
C TRP A 193 -20.79 -11.43 0.81
N THR A 194 -20.44 -11.27 -0.46
CA THR A 194 -21.00 -12.09 -1.55
C THR A 194 -20.39 -13.49 -1.53
N PHE A 195 -21.25 -14.53 -1.44
CA PHE A 195 -20.83 -15.93 -1.59
C PHE A 195 -21.91 -16.80 -2.28
N ASN A 196 -21.73 -17.01 -3.57
CA ASN A 196 -22.61 -17.75 -4.48
C ASN A 196 -22.32 -19.25 -4.44
N VAL A 197 -22.77 -19.91 -3.38
CA VAL A 197 -22.58 -21.36 -3.17
C VAL A 197 -23.00 -22.18 -4.38
N ASP A 198 -24.15 -21.86 -4.96
CA ASP A 198 -24.74 -22.64 -6.05
C ASP A 198 -23.91 -22.55 -7.35
N ALA A 199 -23.17 -21.45 -7.56
CA ALA A 199 -22.31 -21.26 -8.73
C ALA A 199 -21.04 -22.13 -8.70
N ILE A 200 -20.70 -22.72 -7.56
CA ILE A 200 -19.46 -23.49 -7.38
C ILE A 200 -19.71 -24.94 -6.96
N ARG A 201 -20.95 -25.41 -6.91
CA ARG A 201 -21.23 -26.78 -6.48
C ARG A 201 -20.54 -27.82 -7.36
N VAL A 202 -20.11 -28.90 -6.72
CA VAL A 202 -19.57 -30.08 -7.39
C VAL A 202 -20.49 -31.27 -7.15
N PRO A 203 -20.55 -32.24 -8.08
CA PRO A 203 -21.34 -33.45 -7.88
C PRO A 203 -20.96 -34.18 -6.58
N HIS A 204 -21.94 -34.80 -5.94
CA HIS A 204 -21.64 -35.69 -4.83
C HIS A 204 -20.91 -36.93 -5.33
N LYS A 205 -19.91 -37.39 -4.57
CA LYS A 205 -19.25 -38.68 -4.81
C LYS A 205 -20.21 -39.87 -4.65
N TRP A 206 -21.21 -39.72 -3.78
CA TRP A 206 -22.23 -40.73 -3.49
C TRP A 206 -23.59 -40.23 -3.97
N VAL A 207 -24.35 -41.09 -4.64
CA VAL A 207 -25.64 -40.72 -5.27
C VAL A 207 -26.86 -41.25 -4.50
N ALA A 208 -26.67 -42.00 -3.41
CA ALA A 208 -27.74 -42.47 -2.53
C ALA A 208 -27.20 -42.91 -1.16
N GLY A 209 -28.10 -43.09 -0.19
CA GLY A 209 -27.86 -43.94 0.99
C GLY A 209 -27.34 -43.26 2.26
N GLN A 210 -27.09 -41.95 2.27
CA GLN A 210 -26.75 -41.24 3.52
C GLN A 210 -27.92 -40.40 4.02
N LYS A 211 -28.48 -40.82 5.16
CA LYS A 211 -29.33 -39.96 5.99
C LYS A 211 -28.45 -38.95 6.71
N ARG A 212 -28.96 -37.74 6.91
CA ARG A 212 -28.36 -36.78 7.85
C ARG A 212 -28.50 -37.31 9.28
N ALA A 213 -27.73 -36.73 10.21
CA ALA A 213 -27.79 -37.08 11.62
C ALA A 213 -29.20 -36.88 12.24
N ASP A 214 -29.98 -35.97 11.67
CA ASP A 214 -31.39 -35.71 12.02
C ASP A 214 -32.40 -36.68 11.36
N GLY A 215 -31.92 -37.66 10.59
CA GLY A 215 -32.75 -38.64 9.89
C GLY A 215 -33.31 -38.17 8.53
N SER A 216 -33.14 -36.89 8.16
CA SER A 216 -33.57 -36.36 6.86
C SER A 216 -32.74 -36.92 5.70
N GLN A 217 -33.35 -37.05 4.53
CA GLN A 217 -32.62 -37.43 3.33
C GLN A 217 -31.75 -36.27 2.84
N ARG A 218 -30.53 -36.58 2.38
CA ARG A 218 -29.72 -35.61 1.64
C ARG A 218 -30.30 -35.43 0.24
N ASP A 219 -30.50 -34.17 -0.14
CA ASP A 219 -30.76 -33.81 -1.53
C ASP A 219 -29.44 -33.84 -2.31
N TYR A 220 -29.28 -34.85 -3.17
CA TYR A 220 -28.09 -35.02 -4.00
C TYR A 220 -28.16 -34.25 -5.32
N THR A 221 -29.33 -33.71 -5.68
CA THR A 221 -29.56 -33.11 -7.01
C THR A 221 -28.81 -31.80 -7.19
N LYS A 222 -28.64 -31.02 -6.11
CA LYS A 222 -27.94 -29.74 -6.15
C LYS A 222 -26.42 -29.89 -6.19
N GLY A 223 -25.86 -31.04 -5.76
CA GLY A 223 -24.43 -31.19 -5.53
C GLY A 223 -23.97 -30.60 -4.19
N LYS A 224 -22.70 -30.83 -3.84
CA LYS A 224 -22.08 -30.32 -2.61
C LYS A 224 -21.29 -29.03 -2.85
N LEU A 225 -21.13 -28.24 -1.79
CA LEU A 225 -20.09 -27.21 -1.75
C LEU A 225 -18.72 -27.90 -1.94
N PRO A 226 -17.80 -27.36 -2.76
CA PRO A 226 -16.44 -27.84 -2.82
C PRO A 226 -15.76 -27.80 -1.45
N ASP A 227 -14.87 -28.75 -1.21
CA ASP A 227 -14.04 -28.72 -0.01
C ASP A 227 -12.96 -27.62 -0.16
N ASP A 228 -12.35 -27.23 0.95
CA ASP A 228 -11.24 -26.28 0.99
C ASP A 228 -9.92 -26.87 0.46
N VAL A 229 -9.85 -28.18 0.26
CA VAL A 229 -8.79 -28.85 -0.50
C VAL A 229 -9.19 -28.97 -1.97
N ILE A 230 -8.54 -28.17 -2.81
CA ILE A 230 -8.79 -28.11 -4.25
C ILE A 230 -7.80 -29.01 -4.96
N GLU A 231 -8.25 -30.17 -5.40
CA GLU A 231 -7.46 -31.05 -6.27
C GLU A 231 -7.56 -30.57 -7.73
N LEU A 232 -6.49 -29.99 -8.25
CA LEU A 232 -6.43 -29.50 -9.62
C LEU A 232 -5.00 -29.55 -10.15
N HIS A 233 -4.78 -30.16 -11.30
CA HIS A 233 -3.45 -30.22 -11.91
C HIS A 233 -2.93 -28.81 -12.29
N SER A 234 -1.63 -28.58 -12.07
CA SER A 234 -0.93 -27.42 -12.62
C SER A 234 -0.85 -27.49 -14.15
N LEU A 235 -0.60 -26.34 -14.79
CA LEU A 235 -0.49 -26.29 -16.25
C LEU A 235 0.74 -27.04 -16.76
N MET A 236 0.49 -28.00 -17.64
CA MET A 236 1.52 -28.76 -18.34
C MET A 236 1.95 -28.02 -19.62
N PRO A 237 3.09 -28.35 -20.23
CA PRO A 237 3.55 -27.70 -21.46
C PRO A 237 2.53 -27.76 -22.62
N TRP A 238 1.73 -28.84 -22.69
CA TRP A 238 0.70 -29.05 -23.72
C TRP A 238 -0.69 -28.51 -23.34
N SER A 239 -0.84 -27.83 -22.20
CA SER A 239 -2.12 -27.22 -21.82
C SER A 239 -2.50 -26.12 -22.82
N LYS A 240 -3.70 -26.21 -23.42
CA LYS A 240 -4.19 -25.24 -24.42
C LYS A 240 -4.19 -23.79 -23.93
N GLU A 241 -4.48 -23.57 -22.64
CA GLU A 241 -4.50 -22.23 -22.06
C GLU A 241 -3.10 -21.65 -21.78
N ARG A 242 -2.01 -22.41 -21.98
CA ARG A 242 -0.65 -22.00 -21.62
C ARG A 242 -0.13 -20.92 -22.56
N THR A 243 0.27 -19.79 -21.98
CA THR A 243 0.83 -18.63 -22.70
C THR A 243 2.35 -18.62 -22.80
N GLY A 244 3.01 -19.53 -22.05
CA GLY A 244 4.47 -19.54 -21.87
C GLY A 244 4.97 -18.74 -20.67
N TYR A 245 4.05 -18.08 -19.94
CA TYR A 245 4.36 -17.44 -18.67
C TYR A 245 4.73 -18.50 -17.60
N PRO A 246 5.86 -18.36 -16.87
CA PRO A 246 6.42 -19.45 -16.04
C PRO A 246 5.51 -19.95 -14.92
N THR A 247 4.79 -19.02 -14.30
CA THR A 247 4.01 -19.26 -13.08
C THR A 247 2.51 -19.21 -13.32
N GLN A 248 2.07 -19.34 -14.57
CA GLN A 248 0.66 -19.23 -14.96
C GLN A 248 -0.23 -20.18 -14.16
N LYS A 249 -1.30 -19.61 -13.60
CA LYS A 249 -2.33 -20.35 -12.86
C LYS A 249 -3.45 -20.84 -13.79
N PRO A 250 -4.05 -22.02 -13.55
CA PRO A 250 -5.17 -22.51 -14.34
C PRO A 250 -6.40 -21.60 -14.25
N LEU A 251 -7.10 -21.38 -15.36
CA LEU A 251 -8.33 -20.58 -15.39
C LEU A 251 -9.43 -21.17 -14.50
N SER A 252 -9.55 -22.49 -14.46
CA SER A 252 -10.57 -23.17 -13.65
C SER A 252 -10.48 -22.85 -12.16
N LEU A 253 -9.28 -22.58 -11.65
CA LEU A 253 -9.06 -22.18 -10.27
C LEU A 253 -9.64 -20.78 -10.00
N TYR A 254 -9.27 -19.80 -10.84
CA TYR A 254 -9.71 -18.41 -10.67
C TYR A 254 -11.18 -18.19 -11.03
N ARG A 255 -11.71 -18.92 -12.01
CA ARG A 255 -13.16 -18.95 -12.29
C ARG A 255 -13.95 -19.39 -11.07
N ARG A 256 -13.45 -20.35 -10.28
CA ARG A 256 -14.12 -20.78 -9.05
C ARG A 256 -14.18 -19.65 -8.02
N PHE A 257 -13.08 -18.92 -7.80
CA PHE A 257 -13.06 -17.79 -6.86
C PHE A 257 -13.98 -16.65 -7.28
N ILE A 258 -13.96 -16.31 -8.58
CA ILE A 258 -14.78 -15.24 -9.12
C ILE A 258 -16.26 -15.61 -9.10
N ALA A 259 -16.62 -16.83 -9.52
CA ALA A 259 -18.00 -17.31 -9.46
C ALA A 259 -18.51 -17.35 -8.01
N ALA A 260 -17.67 -17.76 -7.05
CA ALA A 260 -18.03 -17.80 -5.64
C ALA A 260 -18.30 -16.42 -5.07
N SER A 261 -17.47 -15.42 -5.37
CA SER A 261 -17.41 -14.20 -4.55
C SER A 261 -17.67 -12.91 -5.30
N SER A 262 -18.35 -12.99 -6.45
CA SER A 262 -18.81 -11.83 -7.22
C SER A 262 -20.05 -12.18 -8.04
N ASN A 263 -20.78 -11.17 -8.48
CA ASN A 263 -21.93 -11.24 -9.39
C ASN A 263 -21.58 -10.69 -10.79
N GLU A 264 -22.43 -10.92 -11.78
CA GLU A 264 -22.26 -10.29 -13.10
C GLU A 264 -22.25 -8.76 -12.97
N GLY A 265 -21.35 -8.10 -13.71
CA GLY A 265 -21.13 -6.66 -13.61
C GLY A 265 -20.23 -6.21 -12.45
N ASP A 266 -19.95 -7.06 -11.46
CA ASP A 266 -19.04 -6.73 -10.35
C ASP A 266 -17.61 -6.48 -10.85
N VAL A 267 -16.86 -5.69 -10.09
CA VAL A 267 -15.46 -5.36 -10.37
C VAL A 267 -14.51 -6.34 -9.69
N VAL A 268 -13.72 -7.04 -10.49
CA VAL A 268 -12.62 -7.92 -10.07
C VAL A 268 -11.27 -7.24 -10.29
N LEU A 269 -10.44 -7.20 -9.25
CA LEU A 269 -9.11 -6.59 -9.28
C LEU A 269 -8.02 -7.67 -9.13
N ASP A 270 -7.00 -7.60 -9.98
CA ASP A 270 -5.76 -8.33 -9.81
C ASP A 270 -4.54 -7.40 -9.97
N PRO A 271 -3.94 -6.95 -8.86
CA PRO A 271 -2.78 -6.06 -8.89
C PRO A 271 -1.47 -6.78 -9.27
N PHE A 272 -1.49 -8.09 -9.49
CA PHE A 272 -0.34 -8.91 -9.88
C PHE A 272 -0.69 -9.82 -11.07
N CYS A 273 -1.35 -9.26 -12.09
CA CYS A 273 -2.12 -10.06 -13.04
C CYS A 273 -1.28 -10.95 -13.98
N GLY A 274 0.02 -10.66 -14.16
CA GLY A 274 0.92 -11.46 -14.98
C GLY A 274 0.39 -11.74 -16.38
N CYS A 275 0.08 -13.01 -16.66
CA CYS A 275 -0.51 -13.47 -17.92
C CYS A 275 -2.05 -13.36 -17.99
N ALA A 276 -2.64 -12.52 -17.15
CA ALA A 276 -4.06 -12.20 -17.07
C ALA A 276 -5.01 -13.38 -16.84
N THR A 277 -4.64 -14.35 -15.99
CA THR A 277 -5.58 -15.42 -15.62
C THR A 277 -6.84 -14.84 -14.94
N THR A 278 -6.70 -13.87 -14.04
CA THR A 278 -7.85 -13.24 -13.35
C THR A 278 -8.71 -12.39 -14.30
N PRO A 279 -8.16 -11.43 -15.08
CA PRO A 279 -8.93 -10.69 -16.08
C PRO A 279 -9.70 -11.58 -17.06
N VAL A 280 -9.06 -12.62 -17.63
CA VAL A 280 -9.69 -13.54 -18.58
C VAL A 280 -10.84 -14.32 -17.93
N ALA A 281 -10.63 -14.80 -16.70
CA ALA A 281 -11.68 -15.50 -15.96
C ALA A 281 -12.85 -14.57 -15.58
N ALA A 282 -12.57 -13.32 -15.21
CA ALA A 282 -13.59 -12.31 -14.90
C ALA A 282 -14.43 -11.97 -16.14
N GLU A 283 -13.76 -11.73 -17.27
CA GLU A 283 -14.41 -11.43 -18.56
C GLU A 283 -15.32 -12.57 -19.04
N GLN A 284 -14.87 -13.83 -18.93
CA GLN A 284 -15.69 -15.02 -19.27
C GLN A 284 -16.93 -15.16 -18.39
N LEU A 285 -16.86 -14.68 -17.16
CA LEU A 285 -17.98 -14.68 -16.23
C LEU A 285 -18.79 -13.37 -16.32
N GLY A 286 -18.51 -12.47 -17.26
CA GLY A 286 -19.27 -11.21 -17.37
C GLY A 286 -19.05 -10.23 -16.21
N ARG A 287 -17.88 -10.28 -15.56
CA ARG A 287 -17.45 -9.32 -14.54
C ARG A 287 -16.63 -8.21 -15.19
N GLN A 288 -16.67 -7.03 -14.60
CA GLN A 288 -15.72 -5.98 -14.90
C GLN A 288 -14.37 -6.30 -14.27
N TRP A 289 -13.27 -5.81 -14.85
CA TRP A 289 -11.95 -6.10 -14.32
C TRP A 289 -10.93 -4.98 -14.47
N VAL A 290 -9.98 -4.98 -13.52
CA VAL A 290 -8.75 -4.18 -13.52
C VAL A 290 -7.56 -5.11 -13.28
N GLY A 291 -6.61 -5.12 -14.20
CA GLY A 291 -5.34 -5.85 -14.06
C GLY A 291 -4.16 -4.89 -13.96
N MET A 292 -3.14 -5.25 -13.18
CA MET A 292 -1.90 -4.48 -13.08
C MET A 292 -0.68 -5.40 -13.16
N ASP A 293 0.33 -4.99 -13.90
CA ASP A 293 1.63 -5.65 -13.90
C ASP A 293 2.77 -4.66 -14.14
N ILE A 294 3.93 -4.93 -13.53
CA ILE A 294 5.12 -4.11 -13.69
C ILE A 294 5.91 -4.48 -14.94
N TRP A 295 5.66 -5.66 -15.51
CA TRP A 295 6.39 -6.16 -16.66
C TRP A 295 5.77 -5.66 -17.98
N ASP A 296 6.60 -5.00 -18.79
CA ASP A 296 6.23 -4.33 -20.04
C ASP A 296 5.55 -5.25 -21.06
N LYS A 297 6.04 -6.48 -21.21
CA LYS A 297 5.48 -7.46 -22.14
C LYS A 297 4.34 -8.31 -21.58
N ALA A 298 3.98 -8.13 -20.29
CA ALA A 298 2.77 -8.75 -19.74
C ALA A 298 1.56 -8.32 -20.58
N HIS A 299 1.49 -7.04 -20.95
CA HIS A 299 0.45 -6.45 -21.80
C HIS A 299 0.25 -7.17 -23.13
N GLY A 300 1.33 -7.48 -23.85
CA GLY A 300 1.26 -8.22 -25.11
C GLY A 300 0.68 -9.62 -24.90
N THR A 301 1.06 -10.28 -23.81
CA THR A 301 0.52 -11.60 -23.43
C THR A 301 -0.96 -11.52 -23.08
N VAL A 302 -1.38 -10.50 -22.33
CA VAL A 302 -2.80 -10.27 -21.97
C VAL A 302 -3.63 -10.02 -23.23
N LEU A 303 -3.16 -9.13 -24.11
CA LEU A 303 -3.81 -8.78 -25.37
C LEU A 303 -4.01 -10.01 -26.26
N SER A 304 -2.94 -10.78 -26.49
CA SER A 304 -3.01 -12.01 -27.28
C SER A 304 -3.99 -13.00 -26.67
N ARG A 305 -3.97 -13.19 -25.34
CA ARG A 305 -4.86 -14.12 -24.66
C ARG A 305 -6.33 -13.70 -24.75
N LEU A 306 -6.63 -12.41 -24.57
CA LEU A 306 -7.99 -11.88 -24.75
C LEU A 306 -8.45 -12.01 -26.21
N ALA A 307 -7.56 -11.81 -27.17
CA ALA A 307 -7.87 -11.99 -28.60
C ALA A 307 -8.14 -13.45 -28.97
N GLU A 308 -7.29 -14.37 -28.53
CA GLU A 308 -7.40 -15.83 -28.77
C GLU A 308 -8.69 -16.41 -28.18
N GLU A 309 -9.14 -15.88 -27.05
CA GLU A 309 -10.40 -16.25 -26.42
C GLU A 309 -11.61 -15.50 -27.02
N GLY A 310 -11.43 -14.74 -28.11
CA GLY A 310 -12.49 -14.04 -28.82
C GLY A 310 -13.11 -12.88 -28.03
N MET A 311 -12.37 -12.28 -27.09
CA MET A 311 -12.88 -11.25 -26.19
C MET A 311 -12.65 -9.82 -26.69
N LEU A 312 -11.93 -9.64 -27.79
CA LEU A 312 -11.73 -8.34 -28.44
C LEU A 312 -12.67 -8.23 -29.64
N THR A 313 -13.89 -7.77 -29.38
CA THR A 313 -14.94 -7.59 -30.39
C THR A 313 -15.42 -6.13 -30.40
N GLU A 314 -15.98 -5.68 -31.53
CA GLU A 314 -16.41 -4.28 -31.70
C GLU A 314 -17.51 -3.84 -30.73
N ASP A 315 -18.33 -4.78 -30.26
CA ASP A 315 -19.41 -4.56 -29.30
C ASP A 315 -18.92 -4.33 -27.85
N LYS A 316 -17.65 -4.68 -27.56
CA LYS A 316 -17.11 -4.56 -26.21
C LYS A 316 -16.25 -3.31 -26.05
N GLN A 317 -16.24 -2.76 -24.83
CA GLN A 317 -15.41 -1.59 -24.51
C GLN A 317 -13.93 -1.87 -24.84
N PRO A 318 -13.21 -0.89 -25.42
CA PRO A 318 -11.81 -1.04 -25.75
C PRO A 318 -10.97 -1.15 -24.48
N LEU A 319 -9.92 -1.98 -24.54
CA LEU A 319 -8.92 -2.09 -23.47
C LEU A 319 -8.35 -0.71 -23.15
N GLN A 320 -8.33 -0.37 -21.87
CA GLN A 320 -7.75 0.87 -21.38
C GLN A 320 -6.33 0.60 -20.92
N PHE A 321 -5.37 1.09 -21.69
CA PHE A 321 -3.96 0.99 -21.33
C PHE A 321 -3.55 2.21 -20.53
N TRP A 322 -3.15 1.98 -19.29
CA TRP A 322 -2.61 3.01 -18.43
C TRP A 322 -1.12 2.76 -18.28
N THR A 323 -0.32 3.78 -18.55
CA THR A 323 1.11 3.76 -18.24
C THR A 323 1.40 4.99 -17.39
N LYS A 324 2.47 4.98 -16.60
CA LYS A 324 2.92 6.15 -15.82
C LYS A 324 3.29 7.38 -16.68
N ARG A 325 3.08 7.36 -18.01
CA ARG A 325 3.08 8.57 -18.85
C ARG A 325 1.80 9.37 -18.53
N VAL A 326 1.98 10.29 -17.59
CA VAL A 326 1.05 11.30 -17.11
C VAL A 326 0.03 11.76 -18.16
N HIS A 327 -1.24 11.43 -17.93
CA HIS A 327 -2.38 12.18 -18.46
C HIS A 327 -3.28 12.54 -17.27
N TYR A 328 -3.10 13.74 -16.74
CA TYR A 328 -4.15 14.36 -15.93
C TYR A 328 -5.06 15.13 -16.88
N GLU A 329 -6.11 14.48 -17.39
CA GLU A 329 -7.28 15.22 -17.85
C GLU A 329 -8.25 15.33 -16.68
N THR A 330 -8.20 16.45 -15.97
CA THR A 330 -9.27 16.79 -15.02
C THR A 330 -10.11 17.89 -15.64
N ALA A 331 -11.40 17.60 -15.86
CA ALA A 331 -12.40 18.65 -16.03
C ALA A 331 -12.43 19.56 -14.77
N PRO A 332 -12.79 20.84 -14.92
CA PRO A 332 -12.83 21.79 -13.79
C PRO A 332 -13.83 21.34 -12.71
N PRO A 333 -13.53 21.50 -11.41
CA PRO A 333 -14.41 20.99 -10.35
C PRO A 333 -15.68 21.85 -10.21
N ALA A 334 -16.84 21.20 -10.22
CA ALA A 334 -18.11 21.78 -9.80
C ALA A 334 -18.30 21.59 -8.28
N ARG A 335 -18.80 22.63 -7.60
CA ARG A 335 -19.06 22.65 -6.15
C ARG A 335 -20.54 22.43 -5.88
N THR A 336 -20.90 21.50 -5.00
CA THR A 336 -22.19 21.53 -4.28
C THR A 336 -22.07 20.80 -2.94
N ASP A 337 -22.40 21.53 -1.89
CA ASP A 337 -22.48 21.10 -0.50
C ASP A 337 -23.86 20.47 -0.25
N ASP A 338 -23.94 19.30 0.39
CA ASP A 338 -25.14 18.74 1.06
C ASP A 338 -24.72 17.48 1.83
N ASN A 339 -25.22 17.32 3.05
CA ASN A 339 -24.70 16.47 4.10
C ASN A 339 -25.88 15.70 4.75
N SER A 340 -25.86 14.35 4.80
CA SER A 340 -26.67 13.60 5.79
C SER A 340 -26.05 12.23 6.16
N MET A 341 -26.12 11.92 7.46
CA MET A 341 -25.36 10.92 8.27
C MET A 341 -26.12 9.58 8.46
N ALA A 342 -25.62 8.40 8.91
CA ALA A 342 -24.31 7.84 9.34
C ALA A 342 -24.40 6.31 9.63
N ALA A 343 -23.26 5.60 9.62
CA ALA A 343 -22.75 4.66 10.65
C ALA A 343 -21.23 4.43 10.43
N PRO A 344 -20.44 4.03 11.44
CA PRO A 344 -19.20 4.70 11.86
C PRO A 344 -18.11 4.75 10.79
N SER A 345 -17.88 5.94 10.23
CA SER A 345 -16.73 6.21 9.37
C SER A 345 -15.43 6.03 10.17
N LEU A 346 -14.48 5.27 9.63
CA LEU A 346 -13.07 5.48 9.94
C LEU A 346 -12.84 6.98 9.75
N LYS A 347 -12.53 7.71 10.83
CA LYS A 347 -12.07 9.08 10.72
C LYS A 347 -10.70 9.04 10.06
N LEU A 348 -10.69 8.96 8.73
CA LEU A 348 -9.76 9.77 7.97
C LEU A 348 -9.86 11.14 8.60
N LYS A 349 -8.76 11.64 9.17
CA LYS A 349 -8.57 13.07 9.13
C LYS A 349 -8.68 13.38 7.64
N SER A 350 -9.84 13.86 7.19
CA SER A 350 -9.89 14.73 6.03
C SER A 350 -8.69 15.64 6.20
N PRO A 351 -7.73 15.70 5.25
CA PRO A 351 -6.59 16.59 5.42
C PRO A 351 -7.22 17.93 5.77
N ARG A 352 -7.03 18.39 7.02
CA ARG A 352 -7.48 19.73 7.42
C ARG A 352 -7.01 20.60 6.28
N PRO A 353 -7.84 21.44 5.64
CA PRO A 353 -7.40 22.25 4.50
C PRO A 353 -6.02 22.79 4.84
N VAL A 354 -5.01 22.15 4.21
CA VAL A 354 -3.64 22.26 4.67
C VAL A 354 -3.25 23.58 4.06
N ALA A 355 -3.26 24.62 4.88
CA ALA A 355 -3.07 25.97 4.40
C ALA A 355 -1.78 26.00 3.57
N PRO A 356 -1.72 26.78 2.49
CA PRO A 356 -0.59 26.70 1.54
C PRO A 356 0.80 26.70 2.19
N TRP A 357 1.00 27.42 3.30
CA TRP A 357 2.24 27.44 4.09
C TRP A 357 2.59 26.11 4.80
N GLN A 358 1.64 25.21 4.97
CA GLN A 358 1.85 23.86 5.50
C GLN A 358 2.31 22.86 4.42
N LYS A 359 2.37 23.25 3.14
CA LYS A 359 2.87 22.42 2.01
C LYS A 359 4.24 22.87 1.48
N LEU A 360 4.92 23.78 2.18
CA LEU A 360 6.20 24.32 1.75
C LEU A 360 7.30 23.25 1.77
N SER A 361 8.12 23.21 0.72
CA SER A 361 9.33 22.38 0.68
C SER A 361 10.37 22.87 1.69
N HIS A 362 11.34 22.01 2.02
CA HIS A 362 12.45 22.36 2.91
C HIS A 362 13.15 23.66 2.48
N LYS A 363 13.44 23.79 1.18
CA LYS A 363 14.14 24.96 0.63
C LYS A 363 13.32 26.25 0.77
N GLN A 364 12.01 26.17 0.54
CA GLN A 364 11.09 27.30 0.71
C GLN A 364 10.97 27.70 2.18
N MET A 365 10.87 26.73 3.09
CA MET A 365 10.86 27.00 4.53
C MET A 365 12.14 27.71 4.99
N VAL A 366 13.32 27.25 4.56
CA VAL A 366 14.59 27.91 4.90
C VAL A 366 14.61 29.36 4.42
N ARG A 367 14.17 29.64 3.20
CA ARG A 367 14.16 31.00 2.65
C ARG A 367 13.22 31.94 3.39
N ILE A 368 12.00 31.47 3.64
CA ILE A 368 10.98 32.27 4.35
C ILE A 368 11.43 32.52 5.79
N LEU A 369 12.00 31.52 6.47
CA LEU A 369 12.51 31.68 7.84
C LEU A 369 13.78 32.52 7.89
N ALA A 370 14.66 32.44 6.89
CA ALA A 370 15.84 33.29 6.82
C ALA A 370 15.44 34.76 6.66
N PHE A 371 14.43 35.04 5.84
CA PHE A 371 13.84 36.37 5.68
C PHE A 371 13.15 36.85 6.98
N ALA A 372 12.34 35.99 7.61
CA ALA A 372 11.66 36.33 8.86
C ALA A 372 12.61 36.50 10.05
N GLN A 373 13.75 35.78 10.06
CA GLN A 373 14.79 35.86 11.07
C GLN A 373 15.96 36.76 10.64
N GLN A 374 15.76 37.66 9.67
CA GLN A 374 16.82 38.50 9.12
C GLN A 374 17.16 39.68 10.01
N SER A 375 18.44 40.03 10.07
CA SER A 375 18.95 41.30 10.57
C SER A 375 20.06 41.77 9.65
N SER A 376 19.80 42.86 8.92
CA SER A 376 20.64 43.33 7.81
C SER A 376 20.82 42.23 6.74
N ASP A 377 22.05 41.79 6.46
CA ASP A 377 22.41 40.75 5.48
C ASP A 377 22.54 39.34 6.08
N ARG A 378 22.23 39.18 7.37
CA ARG A 378 22.49 37.96 8.15
C ARG A 378 21.23 37.44 8.84
N VAL A 379 21.30 36.20 9.35
CA VAL A 379 20.19 35.49 10.00
C VAL A 379 20.41 35.38 11.51
N ILE A 380 19.43 35.76 12.29
CA ILE A 380 19.40 35.60 13.75
C ILE A 380 19.04 34.15 14.09
N CYS A 381 19.89 33.48 14.87
CA CYS A 381 19.56 32.17 15.45
C CYS A 381 18.46 32.28 16.50
N ALA A 382 17.37 31.53 16.34
CA ALA A 382 16.26 31.60 17.29
C ALA A 382 16.56 30.99 18.67
N GLY A 383 17.58 30.13 18.77
CA GLY A 383 17.95 29.48 20.03
C GLY A 383 18.87 30.32 20.89
N CYS A 384 19.85 31.00 20.29
CA CYS A 384 20.85 31.79 21.02
C CYS A 384 20.94 33.25 20.59
N GLY A 385 20.08 33.74 19.70
CA GLY A 385 20.02 35.15 19.27
C GLY A 385 21.24 35.68 18.52
N ARG A 386 22.25 34.85 18.23
CA ARG A 386 23.43 35.27 17.46
C ARG A 386 23.06 35.54 16.01
N VAL A 387 23.61 36.62 15.45
CA VAL A 387 23.54 36.97 14.03
C VAL A 387 24.64 36.20 13.29
N LEU A 388 24.26 35.37 12.34
CA LEU A 388 25.14 34.45 11.61
C LEU A 388 24.82 34.47 10.12
N GLU A 389 25.75 34.03 9.29
CA GLU A 389 25.46 33.80 7.87
C GLU A 389 24.51 32.61 7.70
N GLY A 390 23.69 32.64 6.65
CA GLY A 390 22.64 31.66 6.42
C GLY A 390 23.16 30.21 6.32
N GLU A 391 24.40 30.01 5.88
CA GLU A 391 25.03 28.69 5.79
C GLU A 391 25.32 28.04 7.16
N PHE A 392 25.45 28.85 8.22
CA PHE A 392 25.64 28.35 9.59
C PHE A 392 24.33 28.01 10.29
N MET A 393 23.20 28.22 9.59
CA MET A 393 21.86 27.98 10.10
C MET A 393 21.34 26.62 9.66
N GLN A 394 20.63 25.96 10.58
CA GLN A 394 20.05 24.63 10.39
C GLN A 394 18.55 24.70 10.68
N LEU A 395 17.76 24.13 9.77
CA LEU A 395 16.32 24.02 9.94
C LEU A 395 15.99 22.88 10.89
N ASP A 396 15.18 23.17 11.90
CA ASP A 396 14.82 22.17 12.89
C ASP A 396 13.42 22.42 13.48
N HIS A 397 12.84 21.41 14.14
CA HIS A 397 11.50 21.50 14.73
C HIS A 397 11.47 22.37 15.99
N ILE A 398 10.36 23.03 16.31
CA ILE A 398 10.19 23.66 17.63
C ILE A 398 9.79 22.59 18.66
N THR A 399 8.72 21.85 18.37
CA THR A 399 8.31 20.61 19.05
C THR A 399 8.91 19.42 18.32
N PRO A 400 9.69 18.55 18.99
CA PRO A 400 10.27 17.36 18.37
C PRO A 400 9.22 16.42 17.76
N LYS A 401 9.55 15.68 16.70
CA LYS A 401 8.66 14.67 16.11
C LYS A 401 8.21 13.62 17.15
N ALA A 402 9.13 13.20 18.02
CA ALA A 402 8.83 12.24 19.10
C ALA A 402 7.79 12.75 20.11
N GLU A 403 7.56 14.07 20.17
CA GLU A 403 6.54 14.72 21.02
C GLU A 403 5.31 15.16 20.19
N GLY A 404 5.13 14.63 18.98
CA GLY A 404 4.01 14.97 18.09
C GLY A 404 4.21 16.24 17.25
N GLY A 405 5.46 16.70 17.09
CA GLY A 405 5.78 17.87 16.29
C GLY A 405 5.59 17.68 14.78
N GLU A 406 4.68 18.45 14.19
CA GLU A 406 4.35 18.37 12.76
C GLU A 406 5.45 18.98 11.84
N ASN A 407 5.38 18.70 10.53
CA ASN A 407 6.38 19.11 9.53
C ASN A 407 6.07 20.42 8.79
N HIS A 408 5.22 21.28 9.36
CA HIS A 408 4.88 22.57 8.78
C HIS A 408 5.83 23.68 9.24
N ILE A 409 5.92 24.77 8.47
CA ILE A 409 6.78 25.92 8.76
C ILE A 409 6.54 26.52 10.17
N LEU A 410 5.31 26.46 10.70
CA LEU A 410 5.01 26.96 12.06
C LEU A 410 5.63 26.13 13.20
N ASN A 411 6.11 24.93 12.91
CA ASN A 411 6.84 24.08 13.83
C ASN A 411 8.29 23.96 13.36
N ARG A 412 8.80 24.98 12.66
CA ARG A 412 10.16 25.06 12.15
C ARG A 412 10.81 26.37 12.50
N VAL A 413 12.12 26.29 12.71
CA VAL A 413 12.94 27.42 13.08
C VAL A 413 14.38 27.21 12.60
N LEU A 414 15.08 28.30 12.31
CA LEU A 414 16.51 28.25 12.02
C LEU A 414 17.34 28.42 13.29
N LEU A 415 18.23 27.45 13.55
CA LEU A 415 19.15 27.40 14.68
C LEU A 415 20.60 27.26 14.21
N CYS A 416 21.54 27.82 14.97
CA CYS A 416 22.95 27.52 14.74
C CYS A 416 23.30 26.09 15.14
N GLY A 417 24.32 25.50 14.53
CA GLY A 417 24.73 24.11 14.81
C GLY A 417 24.92 23.75 16.30
N PRO A 418 25.48 24.62 17.17
CA PRO A 418 25.51 24.39 18.61
C PRO A 418 24.14 24.33 19.28
N CYS A 419 23.20 25.21 18.91
CA CYS A 419 21.83 25.20 19.44
C CYS A 419 21.06 23.98 18.97
N ASN A 420 21.19 23.61 17.70
CA ASN A 420 20.57 22.42 17.14
C ASN A 420 21.06 21.14 17.87
N ARG A 421 22.38 21.00 18.07
CA ARG A 421 22.96 19.83 18.78
C ARG A 421 22.53 19.71 20.25
N ARG A 422 22.32 20.83 20.94
CA ARG A 422 21.92 20.84 22.36
C ARG A 422 20.44 20.52 22.59
N LYS A 423 19.61 20.60 21.54
CA LYS A 423 18.17 20.33 21.61
C LYS A 423 17.82 18.92 22.10
N ARG A 424 18.74 17.94 22.00
CA ARG A 424 18.53 16.58 22.55
C ARG A 424 18.24 16.55 24.06
N ASN A 425 18.61 17.58 24.83
CA ASN A 425 18.50 17.55 26.30
C ASN A 425 17.53 18.56 26.93
N TYR A 426 16.95 19.52 26.20
CA TYR A 426 16.08 20.55 26.79
C TYR A 426 14.97 21.05 25.82
N LEU A 427 13.84 20.32 25.85
CA LEU A 427 12.44 20.77 25.95
C LEU A 427 11.90 21.93 25.08
N THR A 428 10.63 21.78 24.72
CA THR A 428 9.60 22.81 24.42
C THR A 428 9.90 24.25 24.88
N LEU A 429 9.27 25.27 24.27
CA LEU A 429 9.38 26.70 24.62
C LEU A 429 9.36 27.02 26.15
N ALA A 430 8.71 26.19 26.98
CA ALA A 430 8.72 26.31 28.43
C ALA A 430 10.04 25.84 29.11
N GLY A 431 10.75 24.88 28.54
CA GLY A 431 12.05 24.39 29.00
C GLY A 431 13.20 25.33 28.68
N LEU A 432 13.20 25.91 27.48
CA LEU A 432 14.11 27.01 27.11
C LEU A 432 13.98 28.21 28.07
N ARG A 433 12.76 28.56 28.48
CA ARG A 433 12.50 29.59 29.51
C ARG A 433 13.03 29.21 30.90
N ARG A 434 12.99 27.92 31.25
CA ARG A 434 13.41 27.40 32.56
C ARG A 434 14.93 27.34 32.68
N GLU A 435 15.63 27.01 31.59
CA GLU A 435 17.11 27.03 31.54
C GLU A 435 17.67 28.45 31.53
N ASN A 436 17.03 29.38 30.81
CA ASN A 436 17.43 30.79 30.80
C ASN A 436 17.24 31.48 32.16
N LYS A 437 16.33 30.98 33.01
CA LYS A 437 16.21 31.43 34.42
C LYS A 437 17.34 30.90 35.32
N LYS A 438 17.93 29.75 35.01
CA LYS A 438 18.93 29.07 35.87
C LYS A 438 20.36 29.52 35.61
N LYS A 439 20.67 29.99 34.41
CA LYS A 439 21.99 30.49 34.04
C LYS A 439 21.91 32.02 34.00
N ALA A 440 22.59 32.70 34.92
CA ALA A 440 22.78 34.15 34.91
C ALA A 440 23.67 34.62 33.73
N VAL A 441 23.41 34.08 32.52
CA VAL A 441 24.05 34.44 31.27
C VAL A 441 23.01 35.26 30.52
N GLY A 442 23.16 36.59 30.61
CA GLY A 442 22.15 37.57 30.24
C GLY A 442 21.70 37.52 28.77
N TRP A 443 20.63 36.76 28.50
CA TRP A 443 19.96 36.73 27.20
C TRP A 443 18.52 37.26 27.22
N MET A 444 18.06 37.85 28.33
CA MET A 444 16.88 38.71 28.41
C MET A 444 17.09 39.74 29.53
N LYS A 445 17.86 40.81 29.24
CA LYS A 445 17.82 42.03 30.06
C LYS A 445 16.91 43.10 29.46
N ASP A 446 16.42 42.88 28.26
CA ASP A 446 15.57 43.81 27.55
C ASP A 446 14.16 43.21 27.41
N GLU A 447 13.20 43.77 28.15
CA GLU A 447 11.81 43.35 28.11
C GLU A 447 11.18 43.52 26.72
N SER A 448 11.76 44.37 25.85
CA SER A 448 11.31 44.54 24.47
C SER A 448 11.63 43.33 23.60
N LEU A 449 12.78 42.67 23.79
CA LEU A 449 13.23 41.51 23.01
C LEU A 449 12.60 40.19 23.50
N ALA A 450 12.31 40.08 24.80
CA ALA A 450 11.51 38.98 25.34
C ALA A 450 10.06 39.02 24.83
N LYS A 451 9.49 40.22 24.66
CA LYS A 451 8.22 40.45 23.98
C LYS A 451 8.29 40.14 22.48
N LEU A 452 9.40 40.44 21.80
CA LEU A 452 9.63 40.04 20.41
C LEU A 452 9.76 38.52 20.21
N ALA A 453 10.37 37.78 21.15
CA ALA A 453 10.44 36.32 21.08
C ALA A 453 9.10 35.63 21.45
N GLN A 454 8.33 36.23 22.37
CA GLN A 454 6.95 35.81 22.66
C GLN A 454 5.98 36.16 21.52
N ALA A 455 6.20 37.30 20.87
CA ALA A 455 5.58 37.63 19.58
C ALA A 455 6.00 36.55 18.58
N HIS A 456 7.28 36.27 18.35
CA HIS A 456 7.77 35.36 17.30
C HIS A 456 7.06 33.99 17.20
N ALA A 457 6.72 33.34 18.32
CA ALA A 457 6.06 32.02 18.28
C ALA A 457 4.53 32.10 18.03
N ARG A 458 3.85 33.18 18.45
CA ARG A 458 2.44 33.44 18.12
C ARG A 458 2.29 34.19 16.78
N SER A 459 3.23 35.07 16.51
CA SER A 459 3.36 35.94 15.35
C SER A 459 3.92 35.23 14.13
N GLN A 460 4.65 34.11 14.21
CA GLN A 460 5.07 33.40 13.00
C GLN A 460 3.85 32.86 12.24
N ALA A 461 2.83 32.38 12.98
CA ALA A 461 1.57 31.95 12.39
C ALA A 461 0.68 33.10 11.91
N GLU A 462 0.75 34.26 12.55
CA GLU A 462 0.00 35.48 12.16
C GLU A 462 0.70 36.20 11.01
N TRP A 463 2.00 36.47 11.13
CA TRP A 463 2.86 37.00 10.08
C TRP A 463 2.81 36.15 8.81
N LEU A 464 2.89 34.81 8.91
CA LEU A 464 2.70 33.97 7.72
C LEU A 464 1.30 34.14 7.16
N ARG A 465 0.25 34.18 7.98
CA ARG A 465 -1.11 34.43 7.48
C ARG A 465 -1.25 35.79 6.78
N ASP A 466 -0.58 36.82 7.28
CA ASP A 466 -0.69 38.20 6.79
C ASP A 466 0.23 38.46 5.58
N ASN A 467 1.32 37.71 5.43
CA ASN A 467 2.35 37.96 4.41
C ASN A 467 2.51 36.82 3.39
N PHE A 468 1.84 35.67 3.54
CA PHE A 468 2.02 34.53 2.63
C PHE A 468 1.72 34.89 1.16
N ASP A 469 0.71 35.72 0.92
CA ASP A 469 0.31 36.17 -0.42
C ASP A 469 1.03 37.45 -0.87
N SER A 470 1.97 37.98 -0.07
CA SER A 470 2.78 39.14 -0.46
C SER A 470 3.72 38.83 -1.61
N GLU A 471 4.03 39.83 -2.43
CA GLU A 471 4.91 39.68 -3.60
C GLU A 471 6.31 39.16 -3.20
N ASP A 472 6.84 39.60 -2.06
CA ASP A 472 8.10 39.15 -1.50
C ASP A 472 8.07 37.66 -1.11
N CYS A 473 7.03 37.20 -0.40
CA CYS A 473 6.88 35.78 -0.07
C CYS A 473 6.69 34.93 -1.32
N GLN A 474 5.88 35.38 -2.28
CA GLN A 474 5.66 34.65 -3.54
C GLN A 474 6.95 34.56 -4.37
N ARG A 475 7.82 35.58 -4.33
CA ARG A 475 9.15 35.55 -4.94
C ARG A 475 10.07 34.51 -4.27
N LEU A 476 10.06 34.44 -2.93
CA LEU A 476 10.84 33.46 -2.16
C LEU A 476 10.36 32.01 -2.37
N ILE A 477 9.06 31.82 -2.68
CA ILE A 477 8.46 30.52 -2.99
C ILE A 477 8.82 30.03 -4.40
N LYS A 478 8.89 30.95 -5.38
CA LYS A 478 9.15 30.66 -6.80
C LYS A 478 10.63 30.47 -7.15
N GLY A 479 11.51 31.29 -6.55
CA GLY A 479 12.98 31.07 -6.65
C GLY A 479 13.36 29.79 -5.95
#